data_AF-A0A341EMD7-F1
#
_entry.id   AF-A0A341EMD7-F1
#
_cell.length_a   1.000
_cell.length_b   1.000
_cell.length_c   1.000
_cell.angle_alpha   90.00
_cell.angle_beta   90.00
_cell.angle_gamma   90.00
#
_symmetry.space_group_name_H-M   'P 1'
#
loop_
_entity.id
_entity.type
_entity.pdbx_description
1 polymer ?
#
loop_
_entity_poly.entity_id
_entity_poly.type
_entity_poly.pdbx_seq_one_letter_code
_entity_poly.pdbx_strand_id
1 'polypeptide(L)'
;MGNLTNSSTKIEGLGGSESEISSSASYDSLNGDEHDERTSRDRASIALPANVAGSGALDRLIDTARDYAEASTAGNTNKAYAADWKHFTRWCRLKGTEPLPPSPEMIGLYVADLAAPTGKTPALSVSTIERRLSGLSWNYRQRGFTLDRKDRHIATVLAGIKRKHARPPVQKEAILPEDIQAIVATLPYDLRGLRDRAILLLGYAGGLRRSEVVNLDIHKDDTPDSGGWLEIFDKGALLTLNAKTGWREVEVGRGSSDQTCPVHALEQWLHFAKIGFGPVFVRTSRDGKSALEARLSDKHVARLIKATVLKSGVRSDLPEAKRLAMFSGHSLRAGLASSAEVDERYVQKHLGHASAEMTRRYQRRRDRFRVNLTKAAGL
;
A
#
# COMPACT_ATOMS: atom_id res chain seq x y z
N MET A 1 -72.50 -16.38 12.48
CA MET A 1 -72.12 -16.39 13.92
C MET A 1 -71.01 -15.35 14.05
N GLY A 2 -71.34 -14.06 14.17
CA GLY A 2 -71.61 -13.34 15.44
C GLY A 2 -70.30 -13.08 16.20
N ASN A 3 -69.92 -11.91 16.70
CA ASN A 3 -70.45 -10.54 16.74
C ASN A 3 -69.28 -9.66 17.26
N LEU A 4 -69.06 -8.44 16.73
CA LEU A 4 -69.23 -7.11 17.39
C LEU A 4 -68.26 -6.83 18.56
N THR A 5 -67.53 -5.70 18.61
CA THR A 5 -67.94 -4.27 18.68
C THR A 5 -66.66 -3.43 18.43
N ASN A 6 -66.54 -2.33 17.67
CA ASN A 6 -67.29 -1.13 17.28
C ASN A 6 -67.40 0.00 18.34
N SER A 7 -66.78 1.15 17.99
CA SER A 7 -67.20 2.57 18.15
C SER A 7 -66.08 3.46 18.72
N SER A 8 -65.51 4.42 17.98
CA SER A 8 -66.03 5.75 17.53
C SER A 8 -66.40 6.64 18.74
N THR A 9 -66.10 7.94 18.88
CA THR A 9 -66.07 9.09 17.93
C THR A 9 -65.48 10.30 18.72
N LYS A 10 -64.47 11.05 18.26
CA LYS A 10 -64.49 12.40 17.61
C LYS A 10 -65.51 13.43 18.15
N ILE A 11 -65.03 14.63 18.61
CA ILE A 11 -65.50 16.05 18.39
C ILE A 11 -64.33 16.98 18.88
N GLU A 12 -63.62 17.77 18.04
CA GLU A 12 -63.72 19.25 17.78
C GLU A 12 -63.97 20.13 19.05
N GLY A 13 -63.42 21.31 19.32
CA GLY A 13 -62.53 22.30 18.69
C GLY A 13 -62.71 23.67 19.41
N LEU A 14 -61.69 24.53 19.35
CA LEU A 14 -61.66 26.01 19.60
C LEU A 14 -61.51 26.59 21.03
N GLY A 15 -60.56 27.54 21.16
CA GLY A 15 -60.53 28.60 22.17
C GLY A 15 -59.12 28.96 22.69
N GLY A 16 -58.50 30.00 22.16
CA GLY A 16 -57.15 30.46 22.56
C GLY A 16 -57.12 31.49 23.70
N SER A 17 -55.93 31.74 24.26
CA SER A 17 -55.49 33.03 24.81
C SER A 17 -53.95 33.07 24.92
N GLU A 18 -53.40 34.25 24.70
CA GLU A 18 -51.99 34.60 24.47
C GLU A 18 -51.15 34.79 25.75
N SER A 19 -49.83 34.96 25.52
CA SER A 19 -48.76 35.53 26.37
C SER A 19 -48.10 34.54 27.36
N GLU A 20 -46.78 34.41 27.49
CA GLU A 20 -45.69 35.37 27.31
C GLU A 20 -44.38 34.75 26.77
N ILE A 21 -43.51 35.68 26.36
CA ILE A 21 -42.22 35.62 25.68
C ILE A 21 -41.08 35.02 26.53
N SER A 22 -40.04 34.54 25.82
CA SER A 22 -38.61 34.39 26.20
C SER A 22 -38.18 32.91 26.27
N SER A 23 -37.16 32.41 25.56
CA SER A 23 -35.98 33.04 24.96
C SER A 23 -35.45 32.21 23.77
N SER A 24 -34.89 32.91 22.78
CA SER A 24 -33.85 32.52 21.81
C SER A 24 -32.86 31.44 22.32
N ALA A 25 -32.25 30.55 21.54
CA ALA A 25 -31.74 30.71 20.18
C ALA A 25 -31.47 29.36 19.48
N SER A 26 -31.82 29.33 18.20
CA SER A 26 -31.12 28.77 17.05
C SER A 26 -29.97 27.77 17.27
N TYR A 27 -30.19 26.55 16.79
CA TYR A 27 -29.15 25.67 16.27
C TYR A 27 -28.37 26.42 15.18
N ASP A 28 -27.11 26.77 15.46
CA ASP A 28 -26.15 27.08 14.41
C ASP A 28 -24.89 26.23 14.57
N SER A 29 -24.42 25.79 13.42
CA SER A 29 -23.43 24.74 13.23
C SER A 29 -22.03 25.29 13.42
N LEU A 30 -21.22 24.62 14.23
CA LEU A 30 -19.77 24.80 14.22
C LEU A 30 -19.09 23.44 14.02
N ASN A 31 -18.95 23.08 12.74
CA ASN A 31 -17.83 22.28 12.28
C ASN A 31 -16.57 23.14 12.42
N GLY A 32 -15.70 22.83 13.38
CA GLY A 32 -14.41 23.48 13.58
C GLY A 32 -13.27 22.46 13.58
N ASP A 33 -12.57 22.35 12.45
CA ASP A 33 -11.12 22.14 12.31
C ASP A 33 -10.36 21.24 13.31
N GLU A 34 -10.66 19.94 13.36
CA GLU A 34 -9.71 18.93 13.90
C GLU A 34 -8.58 18.57 12.91
N HIS A 35 -8.54 19.21 11.73
CA HIS A 35 -7.57 18.91 10.68
C HIS A 35 -6.22 19.64 10.85
N ASP A 36 -6.12 20.65 11.73
CA ASP A 36 -4.96 21.55 11.80
C ASP A 36 -4.02 21.34 13.01
N GLU A 37 -4.46 20.66 14.08
CA GLU A 37 -3.56 20.35 15.21
C GLU A 37 -2.51 19.25 14.90
N ARG A 38 -2.72 18.48 13.83
CA ARG A 38 -1.92 17.29 13.53
C ARG A 38 -0.64 17.60 12.76
N THR A 39 -0.65 18.66 11.97
CA THR A 39 0.47 19.16 11.16
C THR A 39 1.43 20.02 11.98
N SER A 40 0.94 20.72 13.02
CA SER A 40 1.78 21.64 13.80
C SER A 40 2.75 20.94 14.78
N ARG A 41 2.39 19.76 15.30
CA ARG A 41 3.23 19.04 16.30
C ARG A 41 4.32 18.15 15.71
N ASP A 42 4.19 17.69 14.46
CA ASP A 42 5.27 16.94 13.78
C ASP A 42 6.44 17.86 13.37
N ARG A 43 6.20 19.18 13.20
CA ARG A 43 7.23 20.22 12.97
C ARG A 43 8.18 20.47 14.14
N ALA A 44 7.89 19.96 15.34
CA ALA A 44 8.62 20.29 16.57
C ALA A 44 10.00 19.61 16.74
N SER A 45 10.35 18.64 15.89
CA SER A 45 11.59 17.86 16.06
C SER A 45 12.85 18.48 15.43
N ILE A 46 12.67 19.30 14.38
CA ILE A 46 13.74 20.08 13.76
C ILE A 46 13.40 21.54 13.99
N ALA A 47 14.16 22.16 14.89
CA ALA A 47 14.03 23.54 15.31
C ALA A 47 15.43 24.13 15.52
N LEU A 48 15.50 25.46 15.56
CA LEU A 48 16.74 26.12 15.96
C LEU A 48 17.11 25.75 17.39
N PRO A 49 18.41 25.59 17.69
CA PRO A 49 18.88 25.55 19.07
C PRO A 49 18.36 26.78 19.83
N ALA A 50 17.94 26.59 21.09
CA ALA A 50 17.29 27.64 21.89
C ALA A 50 18.16 28.90 22.07
N ASN A 51 19.47 28.80 21.86
CA ASN A 51 20.44 29.90 21.94
C ASN A 51 20.70 30.62 20.61
N VAL A 52 20.05 30.23 19.51
CA VAL A 52 20.23 30.84 18.18
C VAL A 52 19.00 31.68 17.82
N ALA A 53 19.21 32.97 17.55
CA ALA A 53 18.14 33.84 17.08
C ALA A 53 17.70 33.46 15.66
N GLY A 54 16.39 33.38 15.44
CA GLY A 54 15.81 33.12 14.12
C GLY A 54 16.17 34.19 13.11
N SER A 55 16.37 33.79 11.86
CA SER A 55 16.49 34.69 10.72
C SER A 55 15.76 34.07 9.54
N GLY A 56 15.26 34.90 8.60
CA GLY A 56 14.52 34.38 7.44
C GLY A 56 15.33 33.45 6.51
N ALA A 57 16.66 33.39 6.67
CA ALA A 57 17.52 32.39 6.03
C ALA A 57 17.57 31.09 6.82
N LEU A 58 17.67 31.17 8.16
CA LEU A 58 17.63 30.01 9.05
C LEU A 58 16.26 29.32 9.05
N ASP A 59 15.17 30.09 9.00
CA ASP A 59 13.82 29.53 8.94
C ASP A 59 13.62 28.70 7.65
N ARG A 60 14.12 29.19 6.51
CA ARG A 60 14.14 28.43 5.25
C ARG A 60 14.97 27.14 5.34
N LEU A 61 16.09 27.17 6.07
CA LEU A 61 16.91 25.98 6.30
C LEU A 61 16.21 24.97 7.22
N ILE A 62 15.46 25.42 8.22
CA ILE A 62 14.62 24.55 9.06
C ILE A 62 13.57 23.85 8.21
N ASP A 63 12.86 24.59 7.36
CA ASP A 63 11.83 24.02 6.50
C ASP A 63 12.44 23.03 5.50
N THR A 64 13.59 23.37 4.89
CA THR A 64 14.36 22.45 4.04
C THR A 64 14.79 21.18 4.79
N ALA A 65 15.27 21.31 6.03
CA ALA A 65 15.68 20.19 6.86
C ALA A 65 14.48 19.30 7.27
N ARG A 66 13.31 19.90 7.50
CA ARG A 66 12.06 19.18 7.74
C ARG A 66 11.63 18.39 6.51
N ASP A 67 11.70 19.00 5.32
CA ASP A 67 11.37 18.32 4.06
C ASP A 67 12.29 17.11 3.83
N TYR A 68 13.60 17.24 4.08
CA TYR A 68 14.53 16.11 4.02
C TYR A 68 14.25 15.03 5.07
N ALA A 69 13.87 15.42 6.29
CA ALA A 69 13.52 14.47 7.33
C ALA A 69 12.24 13.70 7.00
N GLU A 70 11.23 14.35 6.42
CA GLU A 70 10.02 13.70 5.93
C GLU A 70 10.31 12.74 4.76
N ALA A 71 11.22 13.12 3.87
CA ALA A 71 11.67 12.32 2.73
C ALA A 71 12.55 11.12 3.13
N SER A 72 13.11 11.09 4.35
CA SER A 72 13.97 10.01 4.84
C SER A 72 13.26 8.65 4.92
N THR A 73 11.93 8.64 4.97
CA THR A 73 11.10 7.44 4.99
C THR A 73 10.01 7.51 3.94
N ALA A 74 9.84 6.44 3.15
CA ALA A 74 8.83 6.40 2.08
C ALA A 74 7.42 6.74 2.62
N GLY A 75 6.65 7.59 1.92
CA GLY A 75 5.36 8.11 2.42
C GLY A 75 4.34 7.04 2.85
N ASN A 76 4.36 5.86 2.24
CA ASN A 76 3.54 4.71 2.70
C ASN A 76 3.96 4.18 4.07
N THR A 77 5.25 4.21 4.39
CA THR A 77 5.80 3.88 5.71
C THR A 77 5.31 4.90 6.74
N ASN A 78 5.34 6.19 6.42
CA ASN A 78 4.88 7.27 7.31
C ASN A 78 3.39 7.11 7.64
N LYS A 79 2.55 6.87 6.61
CA LYS A 79 1.12 6.58 6.78
C LYS A 79 0.89 5.35 7.66
N ALA A 80 1.68 4.29 7.48
CA ALA A 80 1.58 3.07 8.27
C ALA A 80 1.99 3.30 9.73
N TYR A 81 3.09 4.01 9.99
CA TYR A 81 3.56 4.35 11.33
C TYR A 81 2.59 5.27 12.07
N ALA A 82 1.99 6.25 11.37
CA ALA A 82 0.94 7.08 11.93
C ALA A 82 -0.29 6.26 12.33
N ALA A 83 -0.71 5.30 11.50
CA ALA A 83 -1.81 4.40 11.84
C ALA A 83 -1.48 3.48 13.03
N ASP A 84 -0.23 3.02 13.14
CA ASP A 84 0.23 2.21 14.26
C ASP A 84 0.21 3.01 15.57
N TRP A 85 0.67 4.26 15.55
CA TRP A 85 0.63 5.15 16.70
C TRP A 85 -0.80 5.46 17.16
N LYS A 86 -1.71 5.75 16.21
CA LYS A 86 -3.15 5.95 16.52
C LYS A 86 -3.75 4.70 17.18
N HIS A 87 -3.37 3.51 16.72
CA HIS A 87 -3.85 2.28 17.33
C HIS A 87 -3.31 2.10 18.75
N PHE A 88 -2.02 2.31 18.98
CA PHE A 88 -1.42 2.16 20.30
C PHE A 88 -1.97 3.19 21.29
N THR A 89 -2.05 4.46 20.92
CA THR A 89 -2.64 5.52 21.76
C THR A 89 -4.10 5.23 22.12
N ARG A 90 -4.90 4.71 21.18
CA ARG A 90 -6.25 4.23 21.48
C ARG A 90 -6.24 3.07 22.47
N TRP A 91 -5.36 2.09 22.28
CA TRP A 91 -5.23 0.95 23.19
C TRP A 91 -4.84 1.40 24.60
N CYS A 92 -3.91 2.34 24.73
CA CYS A 92 -3.52 2.95 26.01
C CYS A 92 -4.73 3.57 26.72
N ARG A 93 -5.52 4.39 26.01
CA ARG A 93 -6.74 5.00 26.56
C ARG A 93 -7.74 3.96 27.06
N LEU A 94 -7.96 2.87 26.31
CA LEU A 94 -8.86 1.79 26.71
C LEU A 94 -8.36 1.00 27.93
N LYS A 95 -7.06 1.01 28.20
CA LYS A 95 -6.44 0.36 29.36
C LYS A 95 -6.15 1.33 30.52
N GLY A 96 -6.59 2.59 30.41
CA GLY A 96 -6.37 3.61 31.44
C GLY A 96 -4.91 3.98 31.65
N THR A 97 -4.08 3.90 30.60
CA THR A 97 -2.66 4.24 30.64
C THR A 97 -2.34 5.37 29.66
N GLU A 98 -1.26 6.10 29.94
CA GLU A 98 -0.74 7.11 29.02
C GLU A 98 0.27 6.49 28.03
N PRO A 99 0.28 6.94 26.76
CA PRO A 99 1.21 6.44 25.76
C PRO A 99 2.63 7.02 25.90
N LEU A 100 2.83 8.02 26.76
CA LEU A 100 4.10 8.69 27.01
C LEU A 100 4.26 8.87 28.54
N PRO A 101 5.47 8.69 29.10
CA PRO A 101 6.71 8.21 28.46
C PRO A 101 6.62 6.73 28.03
N PRO A 102 7.56 6.22 27.19
CA PRO A 102 7.55 4.80 26.81
C PRO A 102 7.73 3.89 28.03
N SER A 103 6.79 2.98 28.25
CA SER A 103 6.94 1.86 29.20
C SER A 103 7.15 0.55 28.43
N PRO A 104 8.31 -0.11 28.56
CA PRO A 104 8.55 -1.43 27.98
C PRO A 104 7.54 -2.49 28.45
N GLU A 105 7.08 -2.41 29.70
CA GLU A 105 6.06 -3.27 30.29
C GLU A 105 4.73 -3.14 29.53
N MET A 106 4.24 -1.90 29.36
CA MET A 106 2.99 -1.65 28.65
C MET A 106 3.09 -2.03 27.17
N ILE A 107 4.25 -1.86 26.55
CA ILE A 107 4.48 -2.27 25.16
C ILE A 107 4.52 -3.80 25.04
N GLY A 108 5.10 -4.50 26.02
CA GLY A 108 5.03 -5.96 26.12
C GLY A 108 3.59 -6.45 26.21
N LEU A 109 2.77 -5.85 27.07
CA LEU A 109 1.34 -6.15 27.21
C LEU A 109 0.56 -5.84 25.92
N TYR A 110 0.84 -4.70 25.28
CA TYR A 110 0.24 -4.35 23.99
C TYR A 110 0.54 -5.40 22.93
N VAL A 111 1.81 -5.82 22.81
CA VAL A 111 2.23 -6.84 21.84
C VAL A 111 1.57 -8.20 22.12
N ALA A 112 1.42 -8.57 23.40
CA ALA A 112 0.69 -9.77 23.79
C ALA A 112 -0.80 -9.70 23.39
N ASP A 113 -1.47 -8.58 23.64
CA ASP A 113 -2.88 -8.37 23.27
C ASP A 113 -3.07 -8.34 21.74
N LEU A 114 -2.09 -7.86 20.97
CA LEU A 114 -2.13 -7.99 19.50
C LEU A 114 -2.05 -9.44 19.02
N ALA A 115 -1.30 -10.30 19.74
CA ALA A 115 -1.11 -11.71 19.39
C ALA A 115 -2.25 -12.60 19.89
N ALA A 116 -2.88 -12.23 21.01
CA ALA A 116 -3.95 -12.98 21.65
C ALA A 116 -5.00 -12.00 22.24
N PRO A 117 -5.76 -11.29 21.37
CA PRO A 117 -6.68 -10.26 21.81
C PRO A 117 -7.83 -10.81 22.65
N THR A 118 -8.18 -10.06 23.69
CA THR A 118 -9.34 -10.33 24.54
C THR A 118 -10.62 -9.77 23.89
N GLY A 119 -11.19 -10.49 22.93
CA GLY A 119 -12.46 -10.09 22.29
C GLY A 119 -12.67 -10.69 20.90
N LYS A 120 -13.57 -10.07 20.12
CA LYS A 120 -13.91 -10.50 18.75
C LYS A 120 -12.87 -10.08 17.70
N THR A 121 -11.82 -9.35 18.09
CA THR A 121 -10.76 -8.91 17.18
C THR A 121 -9.86 -10.09 16.80
N PRO A 122 -9.52 -10.29 15.52
CA PRO A 122 -8.62 -11.37 15.13
C PRO A 122 -7.18 -11.08 15.59
N ALA A 123 -6.47 -12.13 16.00
CA ALA A 123 -5.04 -12.07 16.31
C ALA A 123 -4.22 -11.59 15.09
N LEU A 124 -3.21 -10.76 15.34
CA LEU A 124 -2.30 -10.29 14.29
C LEU A 124 -1.15 -11.27 14.04
N SER A 125 -0.66 -11.29 12.80
CA SER A 125 0.55 -12.05 12.47
C SER A 125 1.79 -11.47 13.16
N VAL A 126 2.77 -12.32 13.43
CA VAL A 126 4.08 -11.92 13.98
C VAL A 126 4.70 -10.77 13.17
N SER A 127 4.68 -10.86 11.83
CA SER A 127 5.20 -9.81 10.95
C SER A 127 4.48 -8.47 11.10
N THR A 128 3.17 -8.49 11.37
CA THR A 128 2.38 -7.26 11.58
C THR A 128 2.71 -6.64 12.94
N ILE A 129 2.91 -7.47 13.96
CA ILE A 129 3.32 -7.03 15.31
C ILE A 129 4.71 -6.39 15.27
N GLU A 130 5.68 -7.01 14.61
CA GLU A 130 7.04 -6.44 14.45
C GLU A 130 7.03 -5.12 13.67
N ARG A 131 6.18 -5.01 12.64
CA ARG A 131 5.96 -3.78 11.89
C ARG A 131 5.40 -2.67 12.81
N ARG A 132 4.38 -2.99 13.62
CA ARG A 132 3.81 -2.05 14.60
C ARG A 132 4.85 -1.58 15.62
N LEU A 133 5.65 -2.49 16.19
CA LEU A 133 6.76 -2.15 17.09
C LEU A 133 7.76 -1.19 16.45
N SER A 134 8.05 -1.36 15.16
CA SER A 134 8.92 -0.45 14.41
C SER A 134 8.28 0.94 14.26
N GLY A 135 6.98 0.99 13.97
CA GLY A 135 6.21 2.24 13.93
C GLY A 135 6.16 2.96 15.29
N LEU A 136 6.03 2.22 16.39
CA LEU A 136 6.12 2.80 17.74
C LEU A 136 7.52 3.35 18.02
N SER A 137 8.56 2.59 17.72
CA SER A 137 9.95 3.02 17.93
C SER A 137 10.25 4.30 17.16
N TRP A 138 9.78 4.40 15.92
CA TRP A 138 9.88 5.62 15.11
C TRP A 138 9.12 6.78 15.76
N ASN A 139 7.87 6.57 16.15
CA ASN A 139 7.05 7.63 16.77
C ASN A 139 7.59 8.13 18.11
N TYR A 140 8.18 7.26 18.93
CA TYR A 140 8.87 7.68 20.16
C TYR A 140 10.10 8.53 19.85
N ARG A 141 10.92 8.12 18.86
CA ARG A 141 12.10 8.88 18.43
C ARG A 141 11.74 10.28 17.93
N GLN A 142 10.67 10.40 17.12
CA GLN A 142 10.18 11.70 16.67
C GLN A 142 9.76 12.62 17.82
N ARG A 143 9.47 12.06 19.01
CA ARG A 143 9.06 12.77 20.22
C ARG A 143 10.19 12.91 21.24
N GLY A 144 11.43 12.62 20.86
CA GLY A 144 12.60 12.71 21.74
C GLY A 144 12.77 11.55 22.72
N PHE A 145 11.98 10.48 22.60
CA PHE A 145 12.06 9.31 23.47
C PHE A 145 12.73 8.13 22.75
N THR A 146 13.39 7.26 23.53
CA THR A 146 13.94 6.01 23.02
C THR A 146 13.15 4.82 23.53
N LEU A 147 12.71 3.95 22.62
CA LEU A 147 12.14 2.65 22.95
C LEU A 147 13.20 1.56 22.73
N ASP A 148 13.69 0.95 23.81
CA ASP A 148 14.55 -0.22 23.69
C ASP A 148 13.73 -1.49 23.45
N ARG A 149 13.77 -1.99 22.22
CA ARG A 149 13.10 -3.23 21.82
C ARG A 149 13.76 -4.49 22.37
N LYS A 150 14.99 -4.38 22.87
CA LYS A 150 15.73 -5.48 23.49
C LYS A 150 15.38 -5.65 24.97
N ASP A 151 14.65 -4.69 25.55
CA ASP A 151 14.13 -4.81 26.90
C ASP A 151 13.39 -6.14 27.08
N ARG A 152 13.61 -6.78 28.23
CA ARG A 152 13.09 -8.11 28.53
C ARG A 152 11.56 -8.20 28.38
N HIS A 153 10.82 -7.13 28.70
CA HIS A 153 9.36 -7.08 28.65
C HIS A 153 8.83 -7.13 27.21
N ILE A 154 9.64 -6.70 26.25
CA ILE A 154 9.31 -6.73 24.81
C ILE A 154 9.91 -7.97 24.17
N ALA A 155 11.21 -8.18 24.34
CA ALA A 155 11.97 -9.23 23.66
C ALA A 155 11.49 -10.63 24.03
N THR A 156 11.21 -10.89 25.31
CA THR A 156 10.77 -12.21 25.80
C THR A 156 9.36 -12.53 25.30
N VAL A 157 8.45 -11.56 25.36
CA VAL A 157 7.07 -11.70 24.87
C VAL A 157 7.07 -11.94 23.36
N LEU A 158 7.84 -11.15 22.61
CA LEU A 158 7.96 -11.31 21.17
C LEU A 158 8.58 -12.67 20.80
N ALA A 159 9.57 -13.15 21.55
CA ALA A 159 10.15 -14.48 21.35
C ALA A 159 9.11 -15.59 21.62
N GLY A 160 8.29 -15.47 22.67
CA GLY A 160 7.19 -16.39 22.95
C GLY A 160 6.15 -16.41 21.83
N ILE A 161 5.74 -15.22 21.35
CA ILE A 161 4.81 -15.08 20.22
C ILE A 161 5.40 -15.73 18.96
N LYS A 162 6.69 -15.52 18.68
CA LYS A 162 7.37 -16.17 17.56
C LYS A 162 7.32 -17.69 17.68
N ARG A 163 7.67 -18.27 18.83
CA ARG A 163 7.64 -19.73 19.01
C ARG A 163 6.24 -20.32 18.83
N LYS A 164 5.20 -19.65 19.34
CA LYS A 164 3.83 -20.17 19.34
C LYS A 164 3.05 -19.88 18.05
N HIS A 165 3.31 -18.74 17.41
CA HIS A 165 2.48 -18.21 16.32
C HIS A 165 3.25 -17.91 15.04
N ALA A 166 4.57 -18.04 14.99
CA ALA A 166 5.29 -17.89 13.73
C ALA A 166 4.84 -18.97 12.75
N ARG A 167 4.47 -18.50 11.56
CA ARG A 167 4.17 -19.34 10.41
C ARG A 167 5.09 -18.89 9.28
N PRO A 168 5.52 -19.81 8.39
CA PRO A 168 6.22 -19.42 7.17
C PRO A 168 5.44 -18.31 6.44
N PRO A 169 6.10 -17.25 5.95
CA PRO A 169 5.43 -16.19 5.22
C PRO A 169 4.63 -16.77 4.05
N VAL A 170 3.33 -16.44 3.96
CA VAL A 170 2.51 -16.83 2.82
C VAL A 170 2.96 -16.01 1.62
N GLN A 171 3.71 -16.66 0.73
CA GLN A 171 4.11 -16.06 -0.54
C GLN A 171 2.95 -16.12 -1.52
N LYS A 172 2.75 -15.03 -2.25
CA LYS A 172 1.71 -14.95 -3.28
C LYS A 172 2.13 -15.78 -4.49
N GLU A 173 1.16 -16.34 -5.17
CA GLU A 173 1.42 -17.14 -6.37
C GLU A 173 1.99 -16.24 -7.46
N ALA A 174 3.00 -16.74 -8.16
CA ALA A 174 3.56 -16.10 -9.33
C ALA A 174 2.55 -16.20 -10.47
N ILE A 175 2.34 -15.10 -11.21
CA ILE A 175 1.64 -15.15 -12.50
C ILE A 175 2.67 -15.64 -13.50
N LEU A 176 2.45 -16.77 -14.17
CA LEU A 176 3.37 -17.30 -15.18
C LEU A 176 3.15 -16.63 -16.56
N PRO A 177 4.04 -16.80 -17.55
CA PRO A 177 3.88 -16.25 -18.90
C PRO A 177 2.53 -16.60 -19.54
N GLU A 178 2.07 -17.83 -19.39
CA GLU A 178 0.78 -18.32 -19.85
C GLU A 178 -0.39 -17.66 -19.12
N ASP A 179 -0.26 -17.43 -17.80
CA ASP A 179 -1.27 -16.76 -17.00
C ASP A 179 -1.43 -15.31 -17.41
N ILE A 180 -0.32 -14.58 -17.64
CA ILE A 180 -0.39 -13.17 -18.04
C ILE A 180 -1.02 -13.04 -19.42
N GLN A 181 -0.74 -13.95 -20.35
CA GLN A 181 -1.39 -14.00 -21.67
C GLN A 181 -2.91 -14.20 -21.55
N ALA A 182 -3.34 -15.19 -20.75
CA ALA A 182 -4.75 -15.43 -20.50
C ALA A 182 -5.43 -14.23 -19.83
N ILE A 183 -4.76 -13.60 -18.86
CA ILE A 183 -5.22 -12.40 -18.16
C ILE A 183 -5.46 -11.24 -19.13
N VAL A 184 -4.48 -10.90 -19.98
CA VAL A 184 -4.61 -9.76 -20.90
C VAL A 184 -5.60 -10.03 -22.03
N ALA A 185 -5.78 -11.30 -22.43
CA ALA A 185 -6.80 -11.69 -23.40
C ALA A 185 -8.24 -11.37 -22.93
N THR A 186 -8.46 -11.24 -21.61
CA THR A 186 -9.78 -10.87 -21.08
C THR A 186 -10.11 -9.39 -21.14
N LEU A 187 -9.13 -8.53 -21.42
CA LEU A 187 -9.31 -7.09 -21.42
C LEU A 187 -9.87 -6.61 -22.77
N PRO A 188 -10.84 -5.68 -22.75
CA PRO A 188 -11.35 -5.06 -23.98
C PRO A 188 -10.27 -4.18 -24.65
N TYR A 189 -10.57 -3.70 -25.85
CA TYR A 189 -9.75 -2.72 -26.59
C TYR A 189 -10.33 -1.29 -26.51
N ASP A 190 -11.09 -1.00 -25.46
CA ASP A 190 -11.45 0.38 -25.11
C ASP A 190 -10.27 1.06 -24.37
N LEU A 191 -10.36 2.38 -24.16
CA LEU A 191 -9.29 3.16 -23.53
C LEU A 191 -8.91 2.62 -22.14
N ARG A 192 -9.89 2.12 -21.38
CA ARG A 192 -9.68 1.50 -20.08
C ARG A 192 -8.92 0.18 -20.20
N GLY A 193 -9.29 -0.65 -21.15
CA GLY A 193 -8.66 -1.92 -21.46
C GLY A 193 -7.22 -1.75 -21.93
N LEU A 194 -6.94 -0.73 -22.75
CA LEU A 194 -5.58 -0.36 -23.15
C LEU A 194 -4.72 0.03 -21.94
N ARG A 195 -5.24 0.88 -21.05
CA ARG A 195 -4.55 1.23 -19.78
C ARG A 195 -4.25 -0.01 -18.96
N ASP A 196 -5.27 -0.81 -18.71
CA ASP A 196 -5.19 -1.96 -17.83
C ASP A 196 -4.25 -3.04 -18.43
N ARG A 197 -4.19 -3.17 -19.77
CA ARG A 197 -3.23 -4.03 -20.50
C ARG A 197 -1.79 -3.54 -20.33
N ALA A 198 -1.56 -2.25 -20.53
CA ALA A 198 -0.25 -1.63 -20.33
C ALA A 198 0.25 -1.80 -18.89
N ILE A 199 -0.62 -1.58 -17.89
CA ILE A 199 -0.30 -1.80 -16.45
C ILE A 199 0.17 -3.23 -16.20
N LEU A 200 -0.55 -4.22 -16.71
CA LEU A 200 -0.28 -5.63 -16.43
C LEU A 200 0.99 -6.12 -17.13
N LEU A 201 1.15 -5.79 -18.42
CA LEU A 201 2.32 -6.20 -19.19
C LEU A 201 3.60 -5.48 -18.74
N LEU A 202 3.55 -4.16 -18.51
CA LEU A 202 4.69 -3.40 -18.01
C LEU A 202 5.06 -3.84 -16.58
N GLY A 203 4.04 -4.04 -15.73
CA GLY A 203 4.24 -4.51 -14.37
C GLY A 203 4.86 -5.92 -14.31
N TYR A 204 4.50 -6.80 -15.25
CA TYR A 204 5.09 -8.11 -15.41
C TYR A 204 6.53 -8.02 -15.93
N ALA A 205 6.75 -7.42 -17.10
CA ALA A 205 8.04 -7.39 -17.79
C ALA A 205 9.11 -6.60 -17.03
N GLY A 206 8.74 -5.51 -16.36
CA GLY A 206 9.65 -4.76 -15.50
C GLY A 206 9.81 -5.34 -14.10
N GLY A 207 9.05 -6.37 -13.73
CA GLY A 207 9.03 -6.92 -12.38
C GLY A 207 8.68 -5.84 -11.33
N LEU A 208 7.77 -4.93 -11.69
CA LEU A 208 7.53 -3.69 -10.95
C LEU A 208 6.64 -3.92 -9.73
N ARG A 209 6.88 -3.16 -8.67
CA ARG A 209 5.91 -3.05 -7.57
C ARG A 209 4.73 -2.19 -8.02
N ARG A 210 3.55 -2.43 -7.45
CA ARG A 210 2.33 -1.65 -7.78
C ARG A 210 2.52 -0.14 -7.68
N SER A 211 3.27 0.34 -6.68
CA SER A 211 3.59 1.76 -6.51
C SER A 211 4.57 2.26 -7.56
N GLU A 212 5.53 1.43 -7.97
CA GLU A 212 6.47 1.79 -9.04
C GLU A 212 5.72 1.96 -10.36
N VAL A 213 4.74 1.09 -10.67
CA VAL A 213 3.91 1.24 -11.88
C VAL A 213 3.17 2.57 -11.90
N VAL A 214 2.45 2.93 -10.84
CA VAL A 214 1.58 4.13 -10.86
C VAL A 214 2.34 5.44 -10.65
N ASN A 215 3.56 5.38 -10.11
CA ASN A 215 4.40 6.56 -9.87
C ASN A 215 5.32 6.91 -11.05
N LEU A 216 5.21 6.21 -12.19
CA LEU A 216 5.92 6.56 -13.41
C LEU A 216 5.32 7.81 -14.05
N ASP A 217 6.21 8.70 -14.48
CA ASP A 217 5.91 9.87 -15.30
C ASP A 217 6.50 9.73 -16.70
N ILE A 218 6.05 10.58 -17.63
CA ILE A 218 6.58 10.60 -18.99
C ILE A 218 8.04 11.06 -18.95
N HIS A 219 8.32 12.17 -18.26
CA HIS A 219 9.69 12.67 -18.09
C HIS A 219 10.06 12.82 -16.63
N LYS A 220 11.36 13.02 -16.42
CA LYS A 220 11.93 13.32 -15.12
C LYS A 220 11.33 14.61 -14.57
N ASP A 221 10.90 14.57 -13.31
CA ASP A 221 10.38 15.71 -12.54
C ASP A 221 9.11 16.37 -13.12
N ASP A 222 8.33 15.68 -13.96
CA ASP A 222 7.04 16.19 -14.46
C ASP A 222 6.05 16.48 -13.32
N THR A 223 6.09 15.72 -12.23
CA THR A 223 5.25 15.94 -11.04
C THR A 223 6.02 15.76 -9.73
N PRO A 224 5.61 16.43 -8.64
CA PRO A 224 6.23 16.28 -7.31
C PRO A 224 6.15 14.85 -6.74
N ASP A 225 5.12 14.09 -7.11
CA ASP A 225 4.89 12.73 -6.65
C ASP A 225 5.57 11.66 -7.53
N SER A 226 6.39 12.08 -8.50
CA SER A 226 7.10 11.17 -9.40
C SER A 226 8.00 10.21 -8.63
N GLY A 227 7.86 8.93 -8.92
CA GLY A 227 8.73 7.86 -8.42
C GLY A 227 9.64 7.31 -9.51
N GLY A 228 9.63 7.90 -10.70
CA GLY A 228 10.39 7.44 -11.85
C GLY A 228 9.85 7.97 -13.17
N TRP A 229 10.59 7.77 -14.25
CA TRP A 229 10.21 8.14 -15.61
C TRP A 229 10.57 7.04 -16.61
N LEU A 230 10.12 7.20 -17.86
CA LEU A 230 10.38 6.24 -18.93
C LEU A 230 11.01 6.88 -20.16
N GLU A 231 11.76 6.07 -20.91
CA GLU A 231 12.33 6.42 -22.20
C GLU A 231 12.02 5.27 -23.17
N ILE A 232 11.33 5.55 -24.27
CA ILE A 232 10.93 4.53 -25.26
C ILE A 232 11.90 4.58 -26.44
N PHE A 233 12.41 3.41 -26.81
CA PHE A 233 13.33 3.18 -27.92
C PHE A 233 12.74 2.15 -28.90
N ASP A 234 13.37 2.01 -30.07
CA ASP A 234 12.96 1.03 -31.08
C ASP A 234 12.99 -0.42 -30.54
N LYS A 235 13.97 -0.74 -29.69
CA LYS A 235 14.16 -2.11 -29.15
C LYS A 235 13.44 -2.37 -27.82
N GLY A 236 12.93 -1.34 -27.15
CA GLY A 236 12.43 -1.49 -25.80
C GLY A 236 12.08 -0.17 -25.11
N ALA A 237 11.86 -0.22 -23.80
CA ALA A 237 11.75 0.96 -22.94
C ALA A 237 12.73 0.86 -21.77
N LEU A 238 13.34 1.96 -21.38
CA LEU A 238 14.12 2.10 -20.15
C LEU A 238 13.26 2.80 -19.10
N LEU A 239 13.21 2.24 -17.89
CA LEU A 239 12.48 2.83 -16.77
C LEU A 239 13.48 3.19 -15.69
N THR A 240 13.52 4.46 -15.29
CA THR A 240 14.32 4.93 -14.18
C THR A 240 13.42 5.07 -12.96
N LEU A 241 13.72 4.32 -11.89
CA LEU A 241 12.83 4.16 -10.74
C LEU A 241 13.53 4.52 -9.43
N ASN A 242 12.86 5.31 -8.60
CA ASN A 242 13.27 5.57 -7.23
C ASN A 242 12.80 4.43 -6.32
N ALA A 243 13.68 3.46 -6.07
CA ALA A 243 13.40 2.35 -5.17
C ALA A 243 13.86 2.67 -3.74
N LYS A 244 13.47 1.81 -2.80
CA LYS A 244 13.86 1.94 -1.38
C LYS A 244 15.39 1.97 -1.14
N THR A 245 16.16 1.42 -2.08
CA THR A 245 17.63 1.33 -2.01
C THR A 245 18.30 2.37 -2.91
N GLY A 246 17.56 3.38 -3.38
CA GLY A 246 18.02 4.38 -4.34
C GLY A 246 17.49 4.14 -5.75
N TRP A 247 18.01 4.94 -6.67
CA TRP A 247 17.65 4.89 -8.08
C TRP A 247 18.13 3.61 -8.75
N ARG A 248 17.30 3.05 -9.63
CA ARG A 248 17.64 1.89 -10.45
C ARG A 248 17.02 2.01 -11.83
N GLU A 249 17.69 1.44 -12.81
CA GLU A 249 17.21 1.31 -14.17
C GLU A 249 16.64 -0.09 -14.41
N VAL A 250 15.56 -0.17 -15.19
CA VAL A 250 14.90 -1.40 -15.60
C VAL A 250 14.68 -1.35 -17.11
N GLU A 251 15.26 -2.31 -17.81
CA GLU A 251 15.12 -2.44 -19.27
C GLU A 251 13.96 -3.37 -19.60
N VAL A 252 12.99 -2.89 -20.38
CA VAL A 252 11.84 -3.68 -20.84
C VAL A 252 11.92 -3.85 -22.35
N GLY A 253 12.24 -5.05 -22.80
CA GLY A 253 12.29 -5.38 -24.23
C GLY A 253 10.89 -5.43 -24.87
N ARG A 254 10.84 -5.23 -26.19
CA ARG A 254 9.63 -5.52 -26.97
C ARG A 254 9.34 -7.02 -26.96
N GLY A 255 8.06 -7.38 -26.87
CA GLY A 255 7.59 -8.76 -26.99
C GLY A 255 7.56 -9.24 -28.44
N SER A 256 7.46 -10.55 -28.63
CA SER A 256 7.38 -11.17 -29.97
C SER A 256 6.04 -11.01 -30.68
N SER A 257 4.99 -10.56 -29.97
CA SER A 257 3.67 -10.28 -30.51
C SER A 257 3.12 -8.99 -29.92
N ASP A 258 2.48 -8.17 -30.76
CA ASP A 258 1.88 -6.90 -30.34
C ASP A 258 0.83 -7.08 -29.23
N GLN A 259 0.12 -8.21 -29.22
CA GLN A 259 -0.93 -8.51 -28.25
C GLN A 259 -0.42 -8.68 -26.81
N THR A 260 0.86 -9.06 -26.68
CA THR A 260 1.52 -9.35 -25.40
C THR A 260 2.75 -8.49 -25.18
N CYS A 261 3.08 -7.59 -26.12
CA CYS A 261 4.25 -6.72 -26.05
C CYS A 261 4.00 -5.58 -25.05
N PRO A 262 4.81 -5.46 -23.97
CA PRO A 262 4.64 -4.43 -22.96
C PRO A 262 4.87 -3.02 -23.49
N VAL A 263 5.84 -2.85 -24.39
CA VAL A 263 6.16 -1.55 -24.99
C VAL A 263 5.08 -1.12 -25.97
N HIS A 264 4.60 -2.04 -26.82
CA HIS A 264 3.48 -1.75 -27.72
C HIS A 264 2.23 -1.35 -26.94
N ALA A 265 1.87 -2.11 -25.89
CA ALA A 265 0.71 -1.77 -25.06
C ALA A 265 0.85 -0.40 -24.37
N LEU A 266 2.07 -0.05 -23.92
CA LEU A 266 2.38 1.26 -23.36
C LEU A 266 2.22 2.38 -24.40
N GLU A 267 2.78 2.21 -25.60
CA GLU A 267 2.66 3.19 -26.70
C GLU A 267 1.19 3.40 -27.10
N GLN A 268 0.41 2.33 -27.24
CA GLN A 268 -1.02 2.40 -27.55
C GLN A 268 -1.78 3.17 -26.47
N TRP A 269 -1.50 2.89 -25.20
CA TRP A 269 -2.10 3.62 -24.08
C TRP A 269 -1.76 5.12 -24.16
N LEU A 270 -0.47 5.47 -24.27
CA LEU A 270 -0.04 6.87 -24.32
C LEU A 270 -0.64 7.63 -25.51
N HIS A 271 -0.67 6.99 -26.68
CA HIS A 271 -1.23 7.56 -27.90
C HIS A 271 -2.73 7.85 -27.77
N PHE A 272 -3.54 6.84 -27.41
CA PHE A 272 -4.99 7.01 -27.33
C PHE A 272 -5.45 7.82 -26.11
N ALA A 273 -4.70 7.77 -25.01
CA ALA A 273 -4.93 8.61 -23.85
C ALA A 273 -4.45 10.05 -24.03
N LYS A 274 -3.68 10.32 -25.09
CA LYS A 274 -3.04 11.63 -25.38
C LYS A 274 -2.18 12.14 -24.23
N ILE A 275 -1.40 11.24 -23.62
CA ILE A 275 -0.52 11.57 -22.49
C ILE A 275 0.87 11.88 -23.05
N GLY A 276 1.25 13.15 -22.99
CA GLY A 276 2.60 13.62 -23.36
C GLY A 276 3.38 14.24 -22.21
N PHE A 277 2.78 14.36 -21.02
CA PHE A 277 3.39 14.97 -19.83
C PHE A 277 2.72 14.43 -18.57
N GLY A 278 3.47 14.33 -17.47
CA GLY A 278 2.94 13.97 -16.17
C GLY A 278 2.79 12.46 -15.96
N PRO A 279 1.82 12.02 -15.14
CA PRO A 279 1.68 10.61 -14.77
C PRO A 279 1.31 9.73 -15.97
N VAL A 280 2.08 8.66 -16.17
CA VAL A 280 1.84 7.67 -17.24
C VAL A 280 0.48 7.00 -17.07
N PHE A 281 0.13 6.61 -15.84
CA PHE A 281 -1.13 5.93 -15.56
C PHE A 281 -2.07 6.83 -14.76
N VAL A 282 -3.15 7.23 -15.43
CA VAL A 282 -4.21 8.07 -14.87
C VAL A 282 -5.56 7.35 -14.85
N ARG A 283 -6.50 7.95 -14.14
CA ARG A 283 -7.90 7.50 -14.20
C ARG A 283 -8.49 7.74 -15.58
N THR A 284 -9.49 6.94 -15.93
CA THR A 284 -10.31 7.13 -17.13
C THR A 284 -11.68 7.66 -16.72
N SER A 285 -12.34 8.41 -17.60
CA SER A 285 -13.73 8.85 -17.43
C SER A 285 -14.67 7.64 -17.25
N ARG A 286 -15.87 7.88 -16.69
CA ARG A 286 -16.85 6.81 -16.43
C ARG A 286 -17.33 6.13 -17.71
N ASP A 287 -17.45 6.89 -18.79
CA ASP A 287 -17.81 6.41 -20.12
C ASP A 287 -16.62 5.79 -20.87
N GLY A 288 -15.42 5.82 -20.29
CA GLY A 288 -14.20 5.21 -20.85
C GLY A 288 -13.67 5.89 -22.11
N LYS A 289 -14.08 7.13 -22.38
CA LYS A 289 -13.70 7.86 -23.61
C LYS A 289 -12.50 8.78 -23.45
N SER A 290 -12.17 9.19 -22.24
CA SER A 290 -11.02 10.08 -21.99
C SER A 290 -10.19 9.67 -20.78
N ALA A 291 -8.91 10.04 -20.82
CA ALA A 291 -8.03 10.04 -19.67
C ALA A 291 -8.31 11.29 -18.82
N LEU A 292 -8.20 11.14 -17.50
CA LEU A 292 -8.32 12.23 -16.52
C LEU A 292 -6.91 12.66 -16.07
N GLU A 293 -6.79 13.81 -15.41
CA GLU A 293 -5.48 14.34 -14.99
C GLU A 293 -4.89 13.61 -13.77
N ALA A 294 -5.75 13.08 -12.90
CA ALA A 294 -5.31 12.52 -11.62
C ALA A 294 -4.60 11.16 -11.79
N ARG A 295 -3.38 11.08 -11.25
CA ARG A 295 -2.60 9.84 -11.11
C ARG A 295 -3.44 8.71 -10.51
N LEU A 296 -3.22 7.50 -11.02
CA LEU A 296 -3.89 6.30 -10.57
C LEU A 296 -3.38 5.84 -9.19
N SER A 297 -4.29 5.34 -8.34
CA SER A 297 -3.89 4.74 -7.05
C SER A 297 -3.29 3.35 -7.24
N ASP A 298 -2.24 3.02 -6.47
CA ASP A 298 -1.64 1.67 -6.41
C ASP A 298 -2.65 0.57 -6.04
N LYS A 299 -3.74 0.91 -5.36
CA LYS A 299 -4.87 0.02 -5.04
C LYS A 299 -5.63 -0.42 -6.29
N HIS A 300 -5.61 0.36 -7.37
CA HIS A 300 -6.18 -0.03 -8.66
C HIS A 300 -5.46 -1.27 -9.20
N VAL A 301 -4.13 -1.26 -9.24
CA VAL A 301 -3.34 -2.39 -9.76
C VAL A 301 -3.66 -3.69 -9.02
N ALA A 302 -3.80 -3.63 -7.69
CA ALA A 302 -4.17 -4.80 -6.90
C ALA A 302 -5.58 -5.34 -7.22
N ARG A 303 -6.55 -4.43 -7.43
CA ARG A 303 -7.93 -4.80 -7.80
C ARG A 303 -8.00 -5.33 -9.23
N LEU A 304 -7.24 -4.73 -10.15
CA LEU A 304 -7.14 -5.14 -11.54
C LEU A 304 -6.66 -6.58 -11.65
N ILE A 305 -5.51 -6.91 -11.03
CA ILE A 305 -4.95 -8.27 -11.05
C ILE A 305 -5.98 -9.29 -10.52
N LYS A 306 -6.66 -8.97 -9.42
CA LYS A 306 -7.67 -9.86 -8.84
C LYS A 306 -8.85 -10.07 -9.78
N ALA A 307 -9.36 -9.01 -10.39
CA ALA A 307 -10.49 -9.07 -11.30
C ALA A 307 -10.14 -9.87 -12.57
N THR A 308 -8.97 -9.63 -13.16
CA THR A 308 -8.56 -10.32 -14.39
C THR A 308 -8.15 -11.77 -14.17
N VAL A 309 -7.54 -12.10 -13.01
CA VAL A 309 -7.30 -13.48 -12.62
C VAL A 309 -8.60 -14.26 -12.57
N LEU A 310 -9.65 -13.70 -11.94
CA LEU A 310 -10.96 -14.36 -11.91
C LEU A 310 -11.52 -14.57 -13.31
N LYS A 311 -11.56 -13.48 -14.11
CA LYS A 311 -12.12 -13.48 -15.47
C LYS A 311 -11.40 -14.42 -16.44
N SER A 312 -10.09 -14.60 -16.29
CA SER A 312 -9.27 -15.44 -17.18
C SER A 312 -9.35 -16.93 -16.88
N GLY A 313 -9.98 -17.33 -15.77
CA GLY A 313 -10.01 -18.73 -15.37
C GLY A 313 -8.67 -19.28 -14.88
N VAL A 314 -7.65 -18.44 -14.66
CA VAL A 314 -6.37 -18.88 -14.08
C VAL A 314 -6.62 -19.57 -12.74
N ARG A 315 -6.17 -20.83 -12.63
CA ARG A 315 -6.42 -21.72 -11.49
C ARG A 315 -7.92 -21.97 -11.22
N SER A 316 -8.67 -22.24 -12.28
CA SER A 316 -10.10 -22.57 -12.24
C SER A 316 -10.42 -23.85 -11.43
N ASP A 317 -9.41 -24.67 -11.14
CA ASP A 317 -9.47 -25.83 -10.24
C ASP A 317 -9.78 -25.44 -8.78
N LEU A 318 -9.60 -24.17 -8.41
CA LEU A 318 -9.78 -23.68 -7.04
C LEU A 318 -11.03 -22.79 -6.88
N PRO A 319 -11.67 -22.80 -5.70
CA PRO A 319 -12.69 -21.82 -5.34
C PRO A 319 -12.19 -20.37 -5.48
N GLU A 320 -13.06 -19.46 -5.92
CA GLU A 320 -12.72 -18.04 -6.16
C GLU A 320 -12.04 -17.37 -4.96
N ALA A 321 -12.54 -17.62 -3.75
CA ALA A 321 -11.96 -17.07 -2.52
C ALA A 321 -10.49 -17.48 -2.33
N LYS A 322 -10.13 -18.72 -2.68
CA LYS A 322 -8.74 -19.20 -2.62
C LYS A 322 -7.90 -18.55 -3.72
N ARG A 323 -8.43 -18.42 -4.94
CA ARG A 323 -7.75 -17.73 -6.06
C ARG A 323 -7.43 -16.27 -5.69
N LEU A 324 -8.41 -15.52 -5.19
CA LEU A 324 -8.23 -14.13 -4.74
C LEU A 324 -7.24 -13.97 -3.58
N ALA A 325 -7.09 -15.00 -2.75
CA ALA A 325 -6.11 -15.02 -1.67
C ALA A 325 -4.69 -15.31 -2.18
N MET A 326 -4.54 -16.09 -3.24
CA MET A 326 -3.25 -16.47 -3.83
C MET A 326 -2.61 -15.33 -4.63
N PHE A 327 -3.39 -14.54 -5.36
CA PHE A 327 -2.87 -13.50 -6.25
C PHE A 327 -2.93 -12.09 -5.65
N SER A 328 -1.95 -11.27 -5.99
CA SER A 328 -1.89 -9.86 -5.57
C SER A 328 -1.01 -9.03 -6.50
N GLY A 329 -0.84 -7.74 -6.18
CA GLY A 329 0.18 -6.89 -6.81
C GLY A 329 1.59 -7.46 -6.90
N HIS A 330 1.98 -8.31 -5.95
CA HIS A 330 3.30 -8.92 -5.93
C HIS A 330 3.44 -10.10 -6.91
N SER A 331 2.33 -10.60 -7.45
CA SER A 331 2.29 -11.78 -8.30
C SER A 331 2.92 -11.54 -9.68
N LEU A 332 2.80 -10.33 -10.24
CA LEU A 332 3.45 -9.95 -11.50
C LEU A 332 4.97 -10.02 -11.37
N ARG A 333 5.50 -9.36 -10.35
CA ARG A 333 6.93 -9.35 -10.03
C ARG A 333 7.47 -10.75 -9.72
N ALA A 334 6.71 -11.54 -8.97
CA ALA A 334 7.07 -12.93 -8.68
C ALA A 334 7.10 -13.78 -9.96
N GLY A 335 6.18 -13.52 -10.89
CA GLY A 335 6.13 -14.12 -12.21
C GLY A 335 7.45 -14.05 -12.97
N LEU A 336 7.89 -12.83 -13.27
CA LEU A 336 9.14 -12.62 -14.00
C LEU A 336 10.35 -13.25 -13.26
N ALA A 337 10.43 -13.05 -11.94
CA ALA A 337 11.52 -13.57 -11.12
C ALA A 337 11.61 -15.11 -11.14
N SER A 338 10.46 -15.79 -11.27
CA SER A 338 10.38 -17.25 -11.30
C SER A 338 10.53 -17.84 -12.70
N SER A 339 10.15 -17.11 -13.75
CA SER A 339 10.16 -17.60 -15.13
C SER A 339 11.44 -17.27 -15.90
N ALA A 340 12.22 -16.27 -15.47
CA ALA A 340 13.47 -15.93 -16.15
C ALA A 340 14.54 -17.02 -15.94
N GLU A 341 14.99 -17.64 -17.03
CA GLU A 341 16.14 -18.55 -17.07
C GLU A 341 17.46 -17.79 -17.25
N VAL A 342 17.70 -16.80 -16.38
CA VAL A 342 18.91 -15.98 -16.39
C VAL A 342 19.64 -16.07 -15.06
N ASP A 343 20.92 -15.73 -15.06
CA ASP A 343 21.76 -15.74 -13.86
C ASP A 343 21.13 -14.91 -12.73
N GLU A 344 21.28 -15.39 -11.49
CA GLU A 344 20.78 -14.76 -10.26
C GLU A 344 21.16 -13.28 -10.18
N ARG A 345 22.37 -12.90 -10.63
CA ARG A 345 22.86 -11.51 -10.60
C ARG A 345 22.02 -10.58 -11.48
N TYR A 346 21.60 -11.03 -12.66
CA TYR A 346 20.78 -10.21 -13.56
C TYR A 346 19.36 -10.05 -13.01
N VAL A 347 18.77 -11.12 -12.47
CA VAL A 347 17.47 -11.04 -11.79
C VAL A 347 17.54 -10.11 -10.58
N GLN A 348 18.62 -10.17 -9.79
CA GLN A 348 18.81 -9.31 -8.63
C GLN A 348 18.88 -7.83 -9.02
N LYS A 349 19.67 -7.49 -10.05
CA LYS A 349 19.78 -6.12 -10.60
C LYS A 349 18.44 -5.63 -11.14
N HIS A 350 17.81 -6.40 -12.02
CA HIS A 350 16.54 -6.08 -12.68
C HIS A 350 15.39 -5.86 -11.69
N LEU A 351 15.40 -6.57 -10.57
CA LEU A 351 14.40 -6.44 -9.53
C LEU A 351 14.79 -5.39 -8.47
N GLY A 352 16.06 -5.03 -8.33
CA GLY A 352 16.53 -4.16 -7.24
C GLY A 352 16.44 -4.85 -5.88
N HIS A 353 16.84 -6.13 -5.80
CA HIS A 353 16.93 -6.85 -4.54
C HIS A 353 18.22 -6.50 -3.80
N ALA A 354 18.08 -6.14 -2.51
CA ALA A 354 19.20 -5.74 -1.67
C ALA A 354 20.18 -6.90 -1.35
N SER A 355 19.73 -8.14 -1.46
CA SER A 355 20.57 -9.33 -1.25
C SER A 355 20.17 -10.48 -2.18
N ALA A 356 21.15 -11.34 -2.49
CA ALA A 356 20.95 -12.57 -3.26
C ALA A 356 19.88 -13.47 -2.60
N GLU A 357 19.85 -13.55 -1.26
CA GLU A 357 18.85 -14.35 -0.53
C GLU A 357 17.40 -14.00 -0.90
N MET A 358 17.11 -12.72 -1.19
CA MET A 358 15.78 -12.30 -1.65
C MET A 358 15.43 -12.88 -3.02
N THR A 359 16.41 -12.98 -3.92
CA THR A 359 16.25 -13.58 -5.26
C THR A 359 16.11 -15.10 -5.17
N ARG A 360 16.93 -15.78 -4.34
CA ARG A 360 16.88 -17.25 -4.14
C ARG A 360 15.52 -17.76 -3.69
N ARG A 361 14.71 -16.94 -3.01
CA ARG A 361 13.35 -17.34 -2.61
C ARG A 361 12.47 -17.72 -3.80
N TYR A 362 12.65 -17.06 -4.95
CA TYR A 362 11.93 -17.36 -6.18
C TYR A 362 12.48 -18.60 -6.89
N GLN A 363 13.82 -18.72 -6.98
CA GLN A 363 14.50 -19.84 -7.63
C GLN A 363 14.29 -21.17 -6.89
N ARG A 364 14.36 -21.18 -5.54
CA ARG A 364 14.11 -22.39 -4.71
C ARG A 364 12.74 -23.02 -4.91
N ARG A 365 11.76 -22.28 -5.43
CA ARG A 365 10.44 -22.83 -5.77
C ARG A 365 10.45 -23.52 -7.13
N ARG A 366 11.10 -22.92 -8.13
CA ARG A 366 11.31 -23.49 -9.46
C ARG A 366 12.17 -24.76 -9.40
N ASP A 367 13.27 -24.70 -8.65
CA ASP A 367 14.33 -25.71 -8.68
C ASP A 367 14.17 -26.81 -7.62
N ARG A 368 13.07 -26.77 -6.84
CA ARG A 368 12.83 -27.61 -5.65
C ARG A 368 13.02 -29.11 -5.86
N PHE A 369 12.81 -29.59 -7.09
CA PHE A 369 13.03 -30.99 -7.48
C PHE A 369 13.95 -31.15 -8.70
N ARG A 370 14.43 -30.04 -9.30
CA ARG A 370 15.43 -30.07 -10.39
C ARG A 370 16.84 -30.24 -9.85
N VAL A 371 17.17 -29.55 -8.75
CA VAL A 371 18.45 -29.67 -8.04
C VAL A 371 18.14 -30.25 -6.67
N ASN A 372 17.88 -31.56 -6.62
CA ASN A 372 17.55 -32.25 -5.38
C ASN A 372 18.77 -33.03 -4.89
N LEU A 373 19.22 -32.70 -3.67
CA LEU A 373 20.34 -33.40 -3.02
C LEU A 373 20.06 -34.89 -2.82
N THR A 374 18.81 -35.30 -2.64
CA THR A 374 18.40 -36.71 -2.58
C THR A 374 18.71 -37.43 -3.89
N LYS A 375 18.31 -36.83 -5.04
CA LYS A 375 18.66 -37.37 -6.36
C LYS A 375 20.15 -37.30 -6.66
N ALA A 376 20.83 -36.22 -6.25
CA ALA A 376 22.28 -36.07 -6.41
C ALA A 376 23.06 -37.05 -5.52
N ALA A 377 22.48 -37.46 -4.39
CA ALA A 377 22.99 -38.50 -3.51
C ALA A 377 22.57 -39.92 -3.94
N GLY A 378 21.83 -40.07 -5.05
CA GLY A 378 21.40 -41.35 -5.59
C GLY A 378 20.27 -42.06 -4.82
N LEU A 379 19.48 -41.31 -4.05
CA LEU A 379 18.33 -41.80 -3.27
C LEU A 379 16.97 -41.56 -3.94
#